data_AF-A0A920GLG6-F1
#
_entry.id   AF-A0A920GLG6-F1
#
_cell.length_a   1.000
_cell.length_b   1.000
_cell.length_c   1.000
_cell.angle_alpha   90.00
_cell.angle_beta   90.00
_cell.angle_gamma   90.00
#
_symmetry.space_group_name_H-M   'P 1'
#
loop_
_entity.id
_entity.type
_entity.pdbx_description
1 polymer ?
#
loop_
_entity_poly.entity_id
_entity_poly.type
_entity_poly.pdbx_seq_one_letter_code
_entity_poly.pdbx_strand_id
1 'polypeptide(L)'
;MTLTFTEEPTVNVGGPYFICEDGTTIDLIGTVINGNGLEWSTSTNGIFQNSGGSSTTVGNTTYELGSDDYANGFVTLTLTAGGNGVCGPKTEQITIPITKKPVVEDPLETLNSVLVKFMSLLKYLLLIMRAMFGQQLTVMEP
;
A
#
# COMPACT_ATOMS: atom_id res chain seq x y z
N MET A 1 -30.19 -45.76 -2.94
CA MET A 1 -28.88 -45.09 -2.83
C MET A 1 -28.93 -43.86 -3.70
N THR A 2 -28.83 -42.67 -3.11
CA THR A 2 -28.90 -41.38 -3.81
C THR A 2 -27.51 -40.76 -3.83
N LEU A 3 -26.98 -40.47 -5.02
CA LEU A 3 -25.75 -39.71 -5.22
C LEU A 3 -26.12 -38.22 -5.33
N THR A 4 -25.50 -37.38 -4.51
CA THR A 4 -25.66 -35.93 -4.55
C THR A 4 -24.37 -35.30 -5.02
N PHE A 5 -24.44 -34.47 -6.06
CA PHE A 5 -23.31 -33.66 -6.52
C PHE A 5 -23.36 -32.29 -5.84
N THR A 6 -22.19 -31.80 -5.41
CA THR A 6 -22.04 -30.47 -4.85
C THR A 6 -21.27 -29.61 -5.83
N GLU A 7 -21.84 -28.45 -6.17
CA GLU A 7 -21.20 -27.48 -7.04
C GLU A 7 -20.02 -26.81 -6.32
N GLU A 8 -18.93 -26.60 -7.07
CA GLU A 8 -17.73 -25.95 -6.54
C GLU A 8 -17.97 -24.44 -6.34
N PRO A 9 -17.44 -23.85 -5.24
CA PRO A 9 -17.48 -22.41 -5.06
C PRO A 9 -16.85 -21.68 -6.25
N THR A 10 -17.44 -20.56 -6.64
CA THR A 10 -16.82 -19.59 -7.55
C THR A 10 -16.74 -18.28 -6.81
N VAL A 11 -15.51 -17.80 -6.62
CA VAL A 11 -15.25 -16.45 -6.13
C VAL A 11 -15.12 -15.53 -7.33
N ASN A 12 -15.59 -14.29 -7.19
CA ASN A 12 -15.41 -13.26 -8.21
C ASN A 12 -15.00 -11.97 -7.52
N VAL A 13 -13.80 -11.53 -7.88
CA VAL A 13 -13.29 -10.21 -7.54
C VAL A 13 -13.76 -9.24 -8.61
N GLY A 14 -14.44 -8.16 -8.21
CA GLY A 14 -14.94 -7.16 -9.15
C GLY A 14 -13.82 -6.44 -9.93
N GLY A 15 -14.16 -5.29 -10.52
CA GLY A 15 -13.18 -4.45 -11.22
C GLY A 15 -13.24 -4.57 -12.74
N PRO A 16 -12.24 -4.02 -13.46
CA PRO A 16 -10.87 -3.73 -13.02
C PRO A 16 -10.73 -2.54 -12.05
N TYR A 17 -9.67 -2.58 -11.24
CA TYR A 17 -9.31 -1.51 -10.29
C TYR A 17 -8.07 -0.76 -10.75
N PHE A 18 -8.07 0.56 -10.55
CA PHE A 18 -6.93 1.43 -10.83
C PHE A 18 -6.89 2.53 -9.77
N ILE A 19 -5.69 2.93 -9.38
CA ILE A 19 -5.49 4.06 -8.48
C ILE A 19 -4.29 4.89 -8.92
N CYS A 20 -4.37 6.21 -8.75
CA CYS A 20 -3.26 7.13 -8.94
C CYS A 20 -2.47 7.27 -7.63
N GLU A 21 -1.23 7.74 -7.68
CA GLU A 21 -0.38 7.95 -6.49
C GLU A 21 -0.96 8.88 -5.42
N ASP A 22 -1.95 9.71 -5.76
CA ASP A 22 -2.68 10.58 -4.82
C ASP A 22 -3.97 9.98 -4.29
N GLY A 23 -4.40 8.84 -4.83
CA GLY A 23 -5.52 8.08 -4.28
C GLY A 23 -5.06 7.28 -3.07
N THR A 24 -5.85 7.33 -2.00
CA THR A 24 -5.51 6.68 -0.73
C THR A 24 -6.36 5.45 -0.43
N THR A 25 -7.46 5.26 -1.15
CA THR A 25 -8.44 4.19 -0.90
C THR A 25 -8.96 3.55 -2.18
N ILE A 26 -9.30 2.27 -2.11
CA ILE A 26 -9.90 1.48 -3.19
C ILE A 26 -11.19 0.83 -2.67
N ASP A 27 -12.31 1.07 -3.35
CA ASP A 27 -13.56 0.38 -3.06
C ASP A 27 -13.60 -0.99 -3.72
N LEU A 28 -13.71 -2.02 -2.89
CA LEU A 28 -13.65 -3.43 -3.28
C LEU A 28 -15.04 -4.05 -3.25
N ILE A 29 -15.27 -4.92 -4.23
CA ILE A 29 -16.49 -5.72 -4.34
C ILE A 29 -16.06 -7.17 -4.55
N GLY A 30 -16.58 -8.04 -3.69
CA GLY A 30 -16.36 -9.48 -3.75
C GLY A 30 -17.69 -10.20 -3.74
N THR A 31 -17.84 -11.20 -4.62
CA THR A 31 -19.03 -12.06 -4.67
C THR A 31 -18.64 -13.54 -4.68
N VAL A 32 -19.54 -14.39 -4.21
CA VAL A 32 -19.38 -15.85 -4.22
C VAL A 32 -20.65 -16.51 -4.73
N ILE A 33 -20.48 -17.54 -5.55
CA ILE A 33 -21.53 -18.46 -6.00
C ILE A 33 -21.18 -19.86 -5.50
N ASN A 34 -22.16 -20.65 -5.06
CA ASN A 34 -21.97 -22.03 -4.58
C ASN A 34 -20.92 -22.19 -3.47
N GLY A 35 -20.68 -21.15 -2.69
CA GLY A 35 -19.76 -21.11 -1.55
C GLY A 35 -20.34 -20.26 -0.44
N ASN A 36 -19.59 -20.12 0.65
CA ASN A 36 -20.07 -19.40 1.85
C ASN A 36 -19.03 -18.43 2.37
N GLY A 37 -19.47 -17.25 2.79
CA GLY A 37 -18.58 -16.23 3.33
C GLY A 37 -17.58 -15.71 2.31
N LEU A 38 -16.93 -14.60 2.67
CA LEU A 38 -15.86 -13.99 1.91
C LEU A 38 -14.84 -13.44 2.90
N GLU A 39 -13.57 -13.52 2.56
CA GLU A 39 -12.47 -12.93 3.32
C GLU A 39 -11.51 -12.24 2.36
N TRP A 40 -11.39 -10.93 2.51
CA TRP A 40 -10.34 -10.15 1.89
C TRP A 40 -9.09 -10.14 2.76
N SER A 41 -7.92 -10.27 2.16
CA SER A 41 -6.63 -10.11 2.84
C SER A 41 -5.59 -9.42 1.96
N THR A 42 -4.63 -8.77 2.62
CA THR A 42 -3.43 -8.19 1.98
C THR A 42 -2.16 -8.70 2.66
N SER A 43 -1.07 -8.79 1.90
CA SER A 43 0.27 -9.06 2.43
C SER A 43 1.05 -7.78 2.78
N THR A 44 0.50 -6.60 2.50
CA THR A 44 1.11 -5.30 2.81
C THR A 44 0.53 -4.70 4.09
N ASN A 45 1.00 -3.50 4.46
CA ASN A 45 0.59 -2.83 5.69
C ASN A 45 -0.68 -1.95 5.56
N GLY A 46 -1.38 -1.98 4.42
CA GLY A 46 -2.68 -1.31 4.28
C GLY A 46 -3.80 -1.98 5.08
N ILE A 47 -4.93 -1.29 5.23
CA ILE A 47 -6.02 -1.68 6.12
C ILE A 47 -7.37 -1.75 5.41
N PHE A 48 -8.20 -2.73 5.78
CA PHE A 48 -9.60 -2.77 5.36
C PHE A 48 -10.46 -2.02 6.38
N GLN A 49 -11.16 -0.97 5.95
CA GLN A 49 -11.85 -0.03 6.85
C GLN A 49 -12.88 -0.70 7.79
N ASN A 50 -13.54 -1.77 7.35
CA ASN A 50 -14.51 -2.50 8.18
C ASN A 50 -13.85 -3.33 9.31
N SER A 51 -12.54 -3.55 9.24
CA SER A 51 -11.78 -4.35 10.22
C SER A 51 -10.73 -3.54 10.98
N GLY A 52 -10.21 -2.47 10.36
CA GLY A 52 -9.02 -1.77 10.85
C GLY A 52 -7.72 -2.56 10.74
N GLY A 53 -7.69 -3.68 10.00
CA GLY A 53 -6.52 -4.55 9.86
C GLY A 53 -6.31 -5.07 8.45
N SER A 54 -5.37 -6.02 8.28
CA SER A 54 -4.98 -6.59 6.98
C SER A 54 -5.89 -7.73 6.47
N SER A 55 -7.00 -8.00 7.16
CA SER A 55 -8.06 -8.90 6.68
C SER A 55 -9.46 -8.46 7.13
N THR A 56 -10.48 -8.68 6.29
CA THR A 56 -11.89 -8.48 6.63
C THR A 56 -12.79 -9.56 6.01
N THR A 57 -13.84 -9.96 6.72
CA THR A 57 -14.81 -10.96 6.24
C THR A 57 -16.02 -10.36 5.52
N VAL A 58 -15.96 -9.07 5.15
CA VAL A 58 -17.04 -8.38 4.45
C VAL A 58 -16.70 -8.33 2.97
N GLY A 59 -17.59 -8.86 2.12
CA GLY A 59 -17.37 -8.93 0.66
C GLY A 59 -17.19 -7.54 0.01
N ASN A 60 -17.91 -6.54 0.50
CA ASN A 60 -17.79 -5.15 0.03
C ASN A 60 -17.13 -4.29 1.11
N THR A 61 -15.98 -3.71 0.79
CA THR A 61 -15.19 -2.94 1.75
C THR A 61 -14.34 -1.91 1.04
N THR A 62 -13.73 -1.01 1.80
CA THR A 62 -12.76 -0.05 1.29
C THR A 62 -11.39 -0.40 1.85
N TYR A 63 -10.42 -0.55 0.97
CA TYR A 63 -9.02 -0.78 1.32
C TYR A 63 -8.25 0.54 1.30
N GLU A 64 -7.63 0.89 2.42
CA GLU A 64 -6.75 2.04 2.56
C GLU A 64 -5.30 1.61 2.37
N LEU A 65 -4.61 2.27 1.43
CA LEU A 65 -3.24 1.93 1.06
C LEU A 65 -2.27 2.24 2.20
N GLY A 66 -1.37 1.30 2.47
CA GLY A 66 -0.25 1.46 3.38
C GLY A 66 1.00 1.97 2.67
N SER A 67 2.03 2.34 3.45
CA SER A 67 3.30 2.82 2.90
C SER A 67 3.99 1.82 1.97
N ASP A 68 3.79 0.52 2.22
CA ASP A 68 4.43 -0.54 1.45
C ASP A 68 3.80 -0.67 0.06
N ASP A 69 2.51 -0.34 -0.08
CA ASP A 69 1.84 -0.33 -1.37
C ASP A 69 2.47 0.73 -2.29
N TYR A 70 2.66 1.95 -1.78
CA TYR A 70 3.32 3.03 -2.53
C TYR A 70 4.79 2.74 -2.82
N ALA A 71 5.50 2.10 -1.88
CA ALA A 71 6.90 1.72 -2.07
C ALA A 71 7.05 0.66 -3.18
N ASN A 72 6.13 -0.30 -3.23
CA ASN A 72 6.08 -1.33 -4.26
C ASN A 72 5.53 -0.81 -5.60
N GLY A 73 4.73 0.24 -5.58
CA GLY A 73 4.04 0.80 -6.76
C GLY A 73 2.80 -0.01 -7.19
N PHE A 74 2.39 -0.97 -6.38
CA PHE A 74 1.19 -1.78 -6.56
C PHE A 74 0.78 -2.39 -5.22
N VAL A 75 -0.50 -2.78 -5.13
CA VAL A 75 -1.00 -3.61 -4.04
C VAL A 75 -1.52 -4.92 -4.59
N THR A 76 -1.36 -5.99 -3.81
CA THR A 76 -1.93 -7.30 -4.12
C THR A 76 -2.94 -7.67 -3.04
N LEU A 77 -4.18 -7.90 -3.47
CA LEU A 77 -5.29 -8.27 -2.59
C LEU A 77 -5.80 -9.65 -2.95
N THR A 78 -6.20 -10.40 -1.92
CA THR A 78 -6.67 -11.78 -2.05
C THR A 78 -8.08 -11.88 -1.50
N LEU A 79 -9.01 -12.43 -2.28
CA LEU A 79 -10.37 -12.73 -1.86
C LEU A 79 -10.53 -14.24 -1.75
N THR A 80 -10.93 -14.72 -0.58
CA THR A 80 -11.19 -16.13 -0.30
C THR A 80 -12.66 -16.35 0.00
N ALA A 81 -13.28 -17.27 -0.72
CA ALA A 81 -14.61 -17.80 -0.45
C ALA A 81 -14.49 -19.13 0.31
N GLY A 82 -15.34 -19.31 1.33
CA GLY A 82 -15.45 -20.59 2.02
C GLY A 82 -16.04 -21.69 1.13
N GLY A 83 -15.71 -22.93 1.49
CA GLY A 83 -16.15 -24.13 0.78
C GLY A 83 -17.66 -24.38 0.82
N ASN A 84 -18.08 -25.41 0.10
CA ASN A 84 -19.45 -25.91 0.07
C ASN A 84 -19.45 -27.44 0.14
N GLY A 85 -19.86 -27.99 1.29
CA GLY A 85 -19.86 -29.43 1.52
C GLY A 85 -18.46 -30.04 1.41
N VAL A 86 -18.27 -30.91 0.42
CA VAL A 86 -16.98 -31.56 0.12
C VAL A 86 -16.04 -30.70 -0.73
N CYS A 87 -16.57 -29.66 -1.37
CA CYS A 87 -15.76 -28.72 -2.14
C CYS A 87 -15.07 -27.75 -1.18
N GLY A 88 -13.74 -27.72 -1.24
CA GLY A 88 -12.92 -26.83 -0.43
C GLY A 88 -13.10 -25.34 -0.76
N PRO A 89 -12.45 -24.45 0.00
CA PRO A 89 -12.49 -23.02 -0.25
C PRO A 89 -11.85 -22.67 -1.60
N LYS A 90 -12.22 -21.50 -2.12
CA LYS A 90 -11.64 -20.93 -3.35
C LYS A 90 -11.09 -19.55 -3.09
N THR A 91 -10.01 -19.24 -3.80
CA THR A 91 -9.29 -17.98 -3.63
C THR A 91 -9.01 -17.38 -4.99
N GLU A 92 -9.09 -16.06 -5.06
CA GLU A 92 -8.71 -15.28 -6.23
C GLU A 92 -7.89 -14.07 -5.78
N GLN A 93 -6.90 -13.71 -6.58
CA GLN A 93 -5.92 -12.68 -6.25
C GLN A 93 -5.92 -11.63 -7.35
N ILE A 94 -5.91 -10.36 -6.95
CA ILE A 94 -5.83 -9.22 -7.85
C ILE A 94 -4.60 -8.37 -7.51
N THR A 95 -3.95 -7.83 -8.54
CA THR A 95 -2.87 -6.87 -8.40
C THR A 95 -3.33 -5.54 -8.99
N ILE A 96 -3.30 -4.50 -8.16
CA ILE A 96 -3.77 -3.16 -8.51
C ILE A 96 -2.55 -2.24 -8.63
N PRO A 97 -2.22 -1.76 -9.83
CA PRO A 97 -1.08 -0.86 -10.01
C PRO A 97 -1.40 0.55 -9.51
N ILE A 98 -0.41 1.20 -8.90
CA ILE A 98 -0.47 2.61 -8.50
C ILE A 98 0.17 3.43 -9.60
N THR A 99 -0.64 4.21 -10.31
CA THR A 99 -0.19 5.04 -11.44
C THR A 99 0.44 6.32 -10.92
N LYS A 100 1.74 6.48 -11.17
CA LYS A 100 2.45 7.72 -10.82
C LYS A 100 1.94 8.90 -11.65
N LYS A 101 1.99 10.08 -11.06
CA LYS A 101 1.68 11.30 -11.82
C LYS A 101 2.76 11.55 -12.86
N PRO A 102 2.39 12.12 -14.01
CA PRO A 102 3.39 12.64 -14.92
C PRO A 102 4.16 13.75 -14.20
N VAL A 103 5.46 13.58 -14.07
CA VAL A 103 6.34 14.65 -13.60
C VAL A 103 6.58 15.57 -14.79
N VAL A 104 6.09 16.80 -14.70
CA VAL A 104 6.55 17.86 -15.60
C VAL A 104 7.92 18.25 -15.10
N GLU A 105 8.98 17.74 -15.74
CA GLU A 105 10.34 18.18 -15.46
C GLU A 105 10.50 19.61 -15.97
N ASP A 106 10.11 20.59 -15.15
CA ASP A 106 10.53 21.98 -15.38
C ASP A 106 12.01 22.09 -14.98
N PRO A 107 12.91 22.43 -15.92
CA PRO A 107 14.32 22.59 -15.63
C PRO A 107 14.60 23.63 -14.52
N LEU A 108 13.73 24.64 -14.37
CA LEU A 108 13.87 25.70 -13.36
C LEU A 108 13.46 25.23 -11.95
N GLU A 109 12.43 24.38 -11.81
CA GLU A 109 12.09 23.77 -10.52
C GLU A 109 13.16 22.78 -10.05
N THR A 110 13.75 22.04 -10.98
CA THR A 110 14.82 21.09 -10.68
C THR A 110 16.06 21.81 -10.12
N LEU A 111 16.46 22.93 -10.74
CA LEU A 111 17.55 23.77 -10.24
C LEU A 111 17.23 24.34 -8.84
N ASN A 112 16.01 24.78 -8.58
CA ASN A 112 15.59 25.26 -7.27
C ASN A 112 15.69 24.15 -6.19
N SER A 113 15.26 22.92 -6.50
CA SER A 113 15.40 21.76 -5.59
C SER A 113 16.88 21.42 -5.29
N VAL A 114 17.74 21.46 -6.32
CA VAL A 114 19.19 21.25 -6.16
C VAL A 114 19.82 22.36 -5.31
N LEU A 115 19.46 23.62 -5.54
CA LEU A 115 19.93 24.76 -4.76
C LEU A 115 19.51 24.66 -3.29
N VAL A 116 18.27 24.24 -2.99
CA VAL A 116 17.79 24.02 -1.62
C VAL A 116 18.61 22.94 -0.91
N LYS A 117 18.88 21.80 -1.57
CA LYS A 117 19.75 20.75 -1.03
C LYS A 117 21.18 21.24 -0.81
N PHE A 118 21.73 22.00 -1.76
CA PHE A 118 23.08 22.56 -1.64
C PHE A 118 23.19 23.57 -0.48
N MET A 119 22.20 24.45 -0.33
CA MET A 119 22.14 25.39 0.80
C MET A 119 21.99 24.67 2.16
N SER A 120 21.25 23.56 2.21
CA SER A 120 21.13 22.73 3.42
C SER A 120 22.48 22.11 3.81
N LEU A 121 23.20 21.55 2.83
CA LEU A 121 24.54 21.01 3.03
C LEU A 121 25.54 22.10 3.45
N LEU A 122 25.45 23.29 2.86
CA LEU A 122 26.29 24.43 3.23
C LEU A 122 26.03 24.89 4.68
N LYS A 123 24.75 24.96 5.10
CA LYS A 123 24.38 25.25 6.49
C LYS A 123 24.91 24.18 7.44
N TYR A 124 24.82 22.91 7.07
CA TYR A 124 25.34 21.80 7.87
C TYR A 124 26.86 21.86 8.00
N LEU A 125 27.59 22.14 6.92
CA LEU A 125 29.03 22.35 6.93
C LEU A 125 29.43 23.54 7.81
N LEU A 126 28.69 24.66 7.73
CA LEU A 126 28.89 25.83 8.60
C LEU A 126 28.65 25.50 10.07
N LEU A 127 27.65 24.67 10.38
CA LEU A 127 27.39 24.19 11.74
C LEU A 127 28.54 23.32 12.25
N ILE A 128 29.06 22.40 11.42
CA ILE A 128 30.22 21.58 11.76
C ILE A 128 31.45 22.45 12.00
N MET A 129 31.72 23.43 11.13
CA MET A 129 32.85 24.36 11.32
C MET A 129 32.69 25.16 12.62
N ARG A 130 31.49 25.66 12.93
CA ARG A 130 31.21 26.35 14.20
C ARG A 130 31.44 25.45 15.41
N ALA A 131 31.04 24.17 15.33
CA ALA A 131 31.24 23.21 16.40
C ALA A 131 32.73 22.89 16.63
N MET A 132 33.51 22.72 15.55
CA MET A 132 34.94 22.41 15.64
C MET A 132 35.77 23.61 16.12
N PHE A 133 35.48 24.83 15.65
CA PHE A 133 36.18 26.05 16.11
C PHE A 133 35.72 26.50 17.51
N GLY A 134 34.46 26.26 17.90
CA GLY A 134 33.94 26.59 19.22
C GLY A 134 34.54 25.76 20.36
N GLN A 135 34.96 24.51 20.09
CA GLN A 135 35.60 23.64 21.09
C GLN A 135 37.06 24.02 21.39
N GLN A 136 37.71 24.81 20.54
CA GLN A 136 39.13 25.15 20.72
C GLN A 136 39.37 26.37 21.64
N LEU A 137 38.33 27.17 21.92
CA LEU A 137 38.43 28.32 22.84
C LEU A 137 38.21 27.97 24.32
N THR A 138 37.62 26.81 24.65
CA THR A 138 37.40 26.39 26.05
C THR A 138 38.59 25.65 26.68
N VAL A 139 39.72 25.50 25.97
CA VAL A 139 40.93 24.80 26.47
C VAL A 139 42.09 25.78 26.75
N MET A 140 41.84 27.09 26.69
CA MET A 140 42.82 28.14 27.00
C MET A 140 42.26 29.14 28.02
N GLU A 141 41.79 28.65 29.16
CA GLU A 141 41.74 29.48 30.37
C GLU A 141 42.72 28.86 31.39
N PRO A 142 43.65 29.66 31.96
CA PRO A 142 44.80 29.16 32.73
C PRO A 142 44.47 28.55 34.09
#